data_AF-A0A249PL37-F1
#
_entry.id   AF-A0A249PL37-F1
#
_cell.length_a   1.000
_cell.length_b   1.000
_cell.length_c   1.000
_cell.angle_alpha   90.00
_cell.angle_beta   90.00
_cell.angle_gamma   90.00
#
_symmetry.space_group_name_H-M   'P 1'
#
loop_
_entity.id
_entity.type
_entity.pdbx_description
1 polymer ?
#
loop_
_entity_poly.entity_id
_entity_poly.type
_entity_poly.pdbx_seq_one_letter_code
_entity_poly.pdbx_strand_id
1 'polypeptide(L)' 'MFNSFRDYPIHPDELIILEEVLDRALRERNLSIGSEEADQLARKIIELYQAGIRDPEKIWEMVRTV' A
#
# COMPACT_ATOMS: atom_id res chain seq x y z
N MET A 1 -0.19 28.27 2.46
CA MET A 1 -0.03 27.45 3.68
C MET A 1 0.08 26.01 3.20
N PHE A 2 1.30 25.50 3.01
CA PHE A 2 1.51 24.12 2.56
C PHE A 2 1.05 23.22 3.70
N ASN A 3 -0.09 22.55 3.51
CA ASN A 3 -0.63 21.64 4.49
C ASN A 3 0.40 20.53 4.66
N SER A 4 1.10 20.58 5.79
CA SER A 4 2.09 19.62 6.26
C SER A 4 1.66 18.23 5.82
N PHE A 5 2.54 17.54 5.08
CA PHE A 5 2.49 16.09 4.93
C PHE A 5 2.28 15.55 6.34
N ARG A 6 1.03 15.20 6.68
CA ARG A 6 0.76 14.52 7.93
C ARG A 6 1.40 13.17 7.71
N ASP A 7 2.62 13.01 8.23
CA ASP A 7 3.10 11.74 8.73
C ASP A 7 2.01 11.22 9.67
N TYR A 8 0.99 10.57 9.09
CA TYR A 8 0.10 9.73 9.86
C TYR A 8 0.97 8.52 10.20
N PRO A 9 1.39 8.38 11.47
CA PRO A 9 2.18 7.23 11.85
C PRO A 9 1.35 5.99 11.52
N ILE A 10 1.89 5.13 10.66
CA ILE A 10 1.27 3.85 10.37
C ILE A 10 1.41 3.02 11.64
N HIS A 11 0.29 2.76 12.31
CA HIS A 11 0.31 1.87 13.46
C HIS A 11 0.66 0.46 13.01
N PRO A 12 1.34 -0.36 13.84
CA PRO A 12 1.66 -1.74 13.49
C PRO A 12 0.40 -2.55 13.12
N ASP A 13 -0.73 -2.29 13.77
CA ASP A 13 -2.03 -2.89 13.41
C ASP A 13 -2.50 -2.49 12.00
N GLU A 14 -2.21 -1.26 11.57
CA GLU A 14 -2.54 -0.76 10.23
C GLU A 14 -1.55 -1.29 9.19
N LEU A 15 -0.29 -1.50 9.56
CA LEU A 15 0.72 -2.10 8.70
C LEU A 15 0.33 -3.53 8.30
N ILE A 16 -0.23 -4.32 9.22
CA ILE A 16 -0.72 -5.68 8.92
C ILE A 16 -1.76 -5.65 7.78
N ILE A 17 -2.67 -4.67 7.81
CA ILE A 17 -3.69 -4.51 6.76
C ILE A 17 -3.04 -4.17 5.41
N LEU A 18 -2.04 -3.28 5.42
CA LEU A 18 -1.31 -2.91 4.19
C LEU A 18 -0.49 -4.08 3.63
N GLU A 19 0.09 -4.90 4.52
CA GLU A 19 0.83 -6.10 4.17
C GLU A 19 -0.08 -7.18 3.58
N GLU A 20 -1.29 -7.38 4.10
CA GLU A 20 -2.28 -8.28 3.50
C GLU A 20 -2.71 -7.83 2.10
N VAL A 21 -2.89 -6.52 1.89
CA VAL A 21 -3.20 -5.94 0.57
C VAL A 21 -2.05 -6.18 -0.41
N LEU A 22 -0.81 -6.01 0.04
CA LEU A 22 0.38 -6.27 -0.76
C LEU A 22 0.50 -7.76 -1.09
N ASP A 23 0.43 -8.65 -0.11
CA ASP A 23 0.56 -10.10 -0.31
C ASP A 23 -0.50 -10.61 -1.28
N ARG A 24 -1.74 -10.11 -1.17
CA ARG A 24 -2.81 -10.40 -2.14
C ARG A 24 -2.44 -9.94 -3.55
N ALA A 25 -1.95 -8.70 -3.71
CA ALA A 25 -1.55 -8.17 -5.01
C ALA A 25 -0.37 -8.96 -5.63
N LEU A 26 0.58 -9.40 -4.81
CA LEU A 26 1.71 -10.23 -5.24
C LEU A 26 1.25 -11.62 -5.69
N ARG A 27 0.38 -12.27 -4.92
CA ARG A 27 -0.17 -13.59 -5.27
C ARG A 27 -0.94 -13.57 -6.58
N GLU A 28 -1.78 -12.55 -6.80
CA GLU A 28 -2.53 -12.42 -8.06
C GLU A 28 -1.63 -12.21 -9.27
N ARG A 29 -0.52 -11.48 -9.10
CA ARG A 29 0.45 -11.22 -10.16
C ARG A 29 1.56 -12.28 -10.25
N ASN A 30 1.55 -13.29 -9.38
CA ASN A 30 2.62 -14.28 -9.25
C ASN A 30 4.01 -13.63 -9.03
N LEU A 31 4.05 -12.50 -8.33
CA LEU A 31 5.28 -11.77 -8.03
C LEU A 31 5.93 -12.33 -6.77
N SER A 32 7.27 -12.36 -6.75
CA SER A 32 8.01 -12.71 -5.55
C SER A 32 8.10 -11.50 -4.62
N ILE A 33 7.91 -11.75 -3.32
CA ILE A 33 8.29 -10.81 -2.26
C ILE A 33 9.79 -10.50 -2.42
N GLY A 34 10.12 -9.22 -2.65
CA GLY A 34 11.48 -8.75 -2.93
C GLY A 34 11.81 -8.56 -4.41
N SER A 35 10.86 -8.71 -5.34
CA SER A 35 11.02 -8.19 -6.70
C SER A 35 10.86 -6.68 -6.73
N GLU A 36 11.42 -6.02 -7.75
CA GLU A 36 11.30 -4.57 -7.89
C GLU A 36 9.84 -4.12 -7.99
N GLU A 37 9.00 -4.94 -8.65
CA GLU A 37 7.56 -4.71 -8.71
C GLU A 37 6.89 -4.81 -7.34
N ALA A 38 7.34 -5.71 -6.47
CA ALA A 38 6.81 -5.84 -5.11
C ALA A 38 7.14 -4.61 -4.26
N ASP A 39 8.36 -4.11 -4.36
CA ASP A 39 8.77 -2.86 -3.71
C ASP A 39 7.99 -1.65 -4.25
N GLN A 40 7.76 -1.58 -5.57
CA GLN A 40 6.93 -0.53 -6.16
C GLN A 40 5.48 -0.58 -5.66
N LEU A 41 4.89 -1.78 -5.56
CA LEU A 41 3.56 -1.96 -5.02
C LEU A 41 3.49 -1.55 -3.54
N ALA A 42 4.44 -2.00 -2.71
CA ALA A 42 4.51 -1.66 -1.29
C ALA A 42 4.59 -0.14 -1.08
N ARG A 43 5.46 0.53 -1.84
CA ARG A 43 5.60 1.99 -1.79
C ARG A 43 4.31 2.69 -2.17
N LYS A 44 3.63 2.24 -3.22
CA LYS A 44 2.38 2.83 -3.70
C LYS A 44 1.24 2.64 -2.70
N ILE A 45 1.16 1.48 -2.06
CA ILE A 45 0.22 1.19 -0.97
C ILE A 45 0.41 2.20 0.17
N ILE A 46 1.66 2.42 0.59
CA ILE A 46 2.00 3.38 1.64
C ILE A 46 1.64 4.82 1.23
N GLU A 47 1.95 5.23 -0.01
CA GLU A 47 1.61 6.55 -0.52
C GLU A 47 0.09 6.79 -0.56
N LEU A 48 -0.70 5.80 -0.97
CA LEU A 48 -2.16 5.88 -0.98
C LEU A 48 -2.72 5.99 0.45
N TYR A 49 -2.13 5.24 1.37
CA TYR A 49 -2.51 5.28 2.78
C TYR A 49 -2.21 6.65 3.41
N GLN A 50 -1.01 7.19 3.16
CA GLN A 50 -0.61 8.52 3.60
C GLN A 50 -1.42 9.64 2.92
N ALA A 51 -1.90 9.44 1.70
CA ALA A 51 -2.83 10.34 1.02
C ALA A 51 -4.23 10.36 1.65
N GLY A 52 -4.51 9.47 2.61
CA GLY A 52 -5.76 9.42 3.37
C GLY A 52 -6.70 8.30 2.94
N ILE A 53 -6.30 7.41 2.04
CA ILE A 53 -7.08 6.24 1.66
C ILE A 53 -6.84 5.15 2.72
N ARG A 54 -7.80 4.96 3.63
CA ARG A 54 -7.71 3.93 4.68
C ARG A 54 -8.43 2.62 4.35
N ASP A 55 -9.15 2.58 3.23
CA ASP A 55 -9.87 1.39 2.78
C ASP A 55 -8.90 0.41 2.07
N PRO A 56 -8.61 -0.77 2.64
CA PRO A 56 -7.69 -1.73 2.01
C PRO A 56 -8.17 -2.21 0.64
N GLU A 57 -9.48 -2.36 0.45
CA GLU A 57 -10.04 -2.74 -0.85
C GLU A 57 -9.82 -1.67 -1.92
N LYS A 58 -9.96 -0.37 -1.57
CA LYS A 58 -9.67 0.71 -2.52
C LYS A 58 -8.19 0.80 -2.86
N ILE A 59 -7.32 0.62 -1.87
CA ILE A 59 -5.88 0.58 -2.10
C ILE A 59 -5.55 -0.57 -3.06
N TRP A 60 -6.08 -1.77 -2.79
CA TRP A 60 -5.93 -2.94 -3.67
C TRP A 60 -6.44 -2.66 -5.09
N GLU A 61 -7.62 -2.04 -5.24
CA GLU A 61 -8.18 -1.67 -6.54
C GLU A 61 -7.32 -0.66 -7.31
N MET A 62 -6.67 0.26 -6.61
CA MET A 62 -5.78 1.23 -7.24
C MET A 62 -4.46 0.59 -7.68
N VAL A 63 -3.90 -0.31 -6.88
CA VAL A 63 -2.63 -0.97 -7.22
C VAL A 63 -2.80 -2.09 -8.24
N ARG A 64 -3.96 -2.77 -8.30
CA ARG A 64 -4.23 -3.78 -9.35
C ARG A 64 -4.37 -3.18 -10.75
N THR A 65 -4.66 -1.88 -10.85
CA THR A 65 -4.91 -1.19 -12.12
C THR A 65 -3.62 -0.61 -12.73
N VAL A 66 -2.48 -0.76 -12.03
CA VAL A 66 -1.13 -0.38 -12.48
C VAL A 66 -0.51 -1.47 -13.32
#